data_AF-A0A942KT86-F1
#
_entry.id   AF-A0A942KT86-F1
#
_cell.length_a   1.000
_cell.length_b   1.000
_cell.length_c   1.000
_cell.angle_alpha   90.00
_cell.angle_beta   90.00
_cell.angle_gamma   90.00
#
_symmetry.space_group_name_H-M   'P 1'
#
loop_
_entity.id
_entity.type
_entity.pdbx_description
1 polymer ?
#
loop_
_entity_poly.entity_id
_entity_poly.type
_entity_poly.pdbx_seq_one_letter_code
_entity_poly.pdbx_strand_id
1 'polypeptide(L)'
;MEIRTLELLAEQVFSINTGDSFGIEVKINHELIPELSGYDFYEYPCLLTSGRRISATGRSKRYSSSNLVLSIGAFEAEPPVPQDIRLTPYDHPRLYIITGSPGQKTGIISHGCIRWRYGAERKITDLPLRSPAAAGEWVSENKYLLDLTPWLRILG
;
A
#
# COMPACT_ATOMS: atom_id res chain seq x y z
N MET A 1 -13.35 -15.01 2.40
CA MET A 1 -12.65 -14.08 3.31
C MET A 1 -13.09 -12.65 3.00
N GLU A 2 -13.11 -11.73 3.97
CA GLU A 2 -13.49 -10.33 3.73
C GLU A 2 -12.26 -9.43 3.82
N ILE A 3 -11.88 -8.75 2.73
CA ILE A 3 -10.89 -7.68 2.75
C ILE A 3 -11.58 -6.43 3.28
N ARG A 4 -10.90 -5.70 4.17
CA ARG A 4 -11.36 -4.40 4.66
C ARG A 4 -10.51 -3.23 4.18
N THR A 5 -9.19 -3.35 4.31
CA THR A 5 -8.25 -2.30 3.91
C THR A 5 -6.89 -2.87 3.56
N LEU A 6 -6.18 -2.21 2.64
CA LEU A 6 -4.74 -2.37 2.44
C LEU A 6 -4.04 -1.04 2.69
N GLU A 7 -2.87 -1.12 3.32
CA GLU A 7 -2.01 0.02 3.62
C GLU A 7 -0.59 -0.32 3.15
N LEU A 8 0.06 0.61 2.47
CA LEU A 8 1.50 0.56 2.21
C LEU A 8 2.20 1.33 3.33
N LEU A 9 3.06 0.65 4.06
CA LEU A 9 3.79 1.17 5.21
C LEU A 9 5.29 1.27 4.92
N ALA A 10 5.93 2.23 5.57
CA ALA A 10 7.38 2.27 5.71
C ALA A 10 7.81 1.29 6.81
N GLU A 11 8.55 0.24 6.47
CA GLU A 11 9.16 -0.71 7.41
C GLU A 11 10.41 -0.11 8.09
N GLN A 12 11.06 0.84 7.42
CA GLN A 12 12.22 1.59 7.93
C GLN A 12 12.02 3.08 7.63
N VAL A 13 13.03 3.90 7.94
CA VAL A 13 13.00 5.32 7.53
C VAL A 13 12.88 5.40 6.01
N PHE A 14 11.84 6.07 5.54
CA PHE A 14 11.53 6.20 4.13
C PHE A 14 11.41 7.69 3.79
N SER A 15 12.21 8.15 2.82
CA SER A 15 12.15 9.54 2.37
C SER A 15 11.18 9.69 1.21
N ILE A 16 10.32 10.69 1.30
CA ILE A 16 9.44 11.15 0.23
C ILE A 16 9.93 12.52 -0.21
N ASN A 17 10.08 12.70 -1.52
CA ASN A 17 10.45 13.97 -2.12
C ASN A 17 9.22 14.74 -2.61
N THR A 18 9.38 16.03 -2.88
CA THR A 18 8.34 16.81 -3.55
C THR A 18 8.04 16.23 -4.93
N GLY A 19 6.75 16.03 -5.23
CA GLY A 19 6.26 15.47 -6.49
C GLY A 19 6.14 13.95 -6.48
N ASP A 20 6.60 13.29 -5.42
CA ASP A 20 6.44 11.85 -5.26
C ASP A 20 4.97 11.46 -5.11
N SER A 21 4.65 10.27 -5.59
CA SER A 21 3.31 9.71 -5.43
C SER A 21 3.31 8.20 -5.33
N PHE A 22 2.31 7.67 -4.62
CA PHE A 22 2.20 6.25 -4.32
C PHE A 22 0.74 5.79 -4.42
N GLY A 23 0.51 4.76 -5.21
CA GLY A 23 -0.80 4.16 -5.41
C GLY A 23 -0.86 2.71 -4.97
N ILE A 24 -2.05 2.30 -4.58
CA ILE A 24 -2.44 0.90 -4.38
C ILE A 24 -3.61 0.63 -5.32
N GLU A 25 -3.50 -0.36 -6.18
CA GLU A 25 -4.63 -0.88 -6.96
C GLU A 25 -4.82 -2.35 -6.64
N VAL A 26 -6.05 -2.75 -6.37
CA VAL A 26 -6.41 -4.16 -6.24
C VAL A 26 -7.22 -4.57 -7.45
N LYS A 27 -6.79 -5.67 -8.09
CA LYS A 27 -7.58 -6.34 -9.12
C LYS A 27 -7.99 -7.72 -8.64
N ILE A 28 -9.22 -8.11 -8.89
CA ILE A 28 -9.71 -9.47 -8.68
C ILE A 28 -10.13 -10.01 -10.03
N ASN A 29 -9.59 -11.18 -10.43
CA ASN A 29 -9.92 -11.81 -11.71
C ASN A 29 -9.78 -10.85 -12.90
N HIS A 30 -8.72 -10.02 -12.87
CA HIS A 30 -8.38 -8.97 -13.85
C HIS A 30 -9.22 -7.68 -13.80
N GLU A 31 -10.30 -7.63 -13.04
CA GLU A 31 -11.12 -6.44 -12.87
C GLU A 31 -10.59 -5.57 -11.73
N LEU A 32 -10.51 -4.26 -11.97
CA LEU A 32 -10.14 -3.30 -10.94
C LEU A 32 -11.26 -3.22 -9.90
N ILE A 33 -10.88 -3.16 -8.62
CA ILE A 33 -11.79 -2.88 -7.50
C ILE A 33 -11.54 -1.44 -7.06
N PRO A 34 -12.34 -0.46 -7.53
CA PRO A 34 -12.11 0.95 -7.25
C PRO A 34 -12.09 1.26 -5.74
N GLU A 35 -12.93 0.58 -4.97
CA GLU A 35 -13.08 0.74 -3.53
C GLU A 35 -11.82 0.28 -2.76
N LEU A 36 -11.09 -0.69 -3.30
CA LEU A 36 -9.81 -1.15 -2.75
C LEU A 36 -8.61 -0.53 -3.47
N SER A 37 -8.82 0.59 -4.17
CA SER A 37 -7.76 1.30 -4.85
C SER A 37 -7.61 2.71 -4.26
N GLY A 38 -6.43 3.29 -4.38
CA GLY A 38 -6.12 4.60 -3.83
C GLY A 38 -4.82 5.17 -4.38
N TYR A 39 -4.69 6.49 -4.33
CA TYR A 39 -3.52 7.19 -4.88
C TYR A 39 -3.18 8.46 -4.10
N ASP A 40 -1.95 8.53 -3.60
CA ASP A 40 -1.48 9.62 -2.77
C ASP A 40 -0.37 10.41 -3.46
N PHE A 41 -0.48 11.74 -3.40
CA PHE A 41 0.47 12.68 -3.99
C PHE A 41 1.06 13.60 -2.93
N TYR A 42 2.37 13.84 -3.01
CA TYR A 42 3.14 14.56 -2.00
C TYR A 42 3.75 15.84 -2.59
N GLU A 43 3.29 16.99 -2.11
CA GLU A 43 3.71 18.32 -2.57
C GLU A 43 4.87 18.90 -1.76
N TYR A 44 5.47 18.12 -0.86
CA TYR A 44 6.56 18.56 -0.02
C TYR A 44 7.41 17.36 0.43
N PRO A 45 8.69 17.58 0.80
CA PRO A 45 9.55 16.50 1.24
C PRO A 45 9.24 16.10 2.68
N CYS A 46 9.18 14.81 2.96
CA CYS A 46 8.98 14.30 4.31
C CYS A 46 9.75 13.01 4.58
N LEU A 47 10.02 12.76 5.87
CA LEU A 47 10.59 11.51 6.34
C LEU A 47 9.49 10.73 7.07
N LEU A 48 9.25 9.51 6.62
CA LEU A 48 8.40 8.55 7.29
C LEU A 48 9.26 7.67 8.19
N THR A 49 8.86 7.54 9.46
CA THR A 49 9.47 6.58 10.38
C THR A 49 8.84 5.20 10.23
N SER A 50 9.48 4.18 10.81
CA SER A 50 8.98 2.79 10.78
C SER A 50 7.52 2.70 11.27
N GLY A 51 6.72 1.93 10.54
CA GLY A 51 5.30 1.70 10.79
C GLY A 51 4.36 2.77 10.23
N ARG A 52 4.89 3.88 9.69
CA ARG A 52 4.07 4.97 9.15
C ARG A 52 3.54 4.63 7.76
N ARG A 53 2.32 5.09 7.47
CA ARG A 53 1.68 4.91 6.16
C ARG A 53 2.29 5.81 5.10
N ILE A 54 2.57 5.19 3.95
CA ILE A 54 2.94 5.81 2.67
C ILE A 54 1.69 5.98 1.79
N SER A 55 0.80 4.99 1.75
CA SER A 55 -0.43 5.04 0.94
C SER A 55 -1.48 4.08 1.48
N ALA A 56 -2.75 4.27 1.14
CA ALA A 56 -3.84 3.45 1.64
C ALA A 56 -5.01 3.36 0.65
N THR A 57 -5.80 2.29 0.74
CA THR A 57 -6.95 2.04 -0.15
C THR A 57 -8.18 2.88 0.17
N GLY A 58 -9.06 3.02 -0.82
CA GLY A 58 -10.38 3.64 -0.68
C GLY A 58 -10.35 5.17 -0.64
N ARG A 59 -9.21 5.77 -1.02
CA ARG A 59 -9.03 7.22 -1.05
C ARG A 59 -7.95 7.66 -2.02
N SER A 60 -8.03 8.91 -2.44
CA SER A 60 -6.93 9.63 -3.07
C SER A 60 -6.68 10.93 -2.32
N LYS A 61 -5.44 11.17 -1.91
CA LYS A 61 -5.09 12.36 -1.12
C LYS A 61 -3.90 13.11 -1.70
N ARG A 62 -3.91 14.41 -1.44
CA ARG A 62 -2.82 15.33 -1.76
C ARG A 62 -2.32 15.91 -0.46
N TYR A 63 -1.05 15.67 -0.16
CA TYR A 63 -0.41 16.11 1.06
C TYR A 63 0.49 17.30 0.77
N SER A 64 0.27 18.38 1.51
CA SER A 64 1.06 19.62 1.46
C SER A 64 1.71 19.88 2.81
N SER A 65 2.52 20.94 2.91
CA SER A 65 3.18 21.32 4.16
C SER A 65 2.21 21.57 5.33
N SER A 66 0.92 21.85 5.07
CA SER A 66 -0.10 21.96 6.11
C SER A 66 -0.43 20.65 6.81
N ASN A 67 -0.07 19.50 6.21
CA ASN A 67 -0.27 18.18 6.77
C ASN A 67 0.87 17.74 7.71
N LEU A 68 1.93 18.55 7.85
CA LEU A 68 2.99 18.31 8.81
C LEU A 68 2.51 18.61 10.23
N VAL A 69 2.62 17.63 11.11
CA VAL A 69 2.50 17.89 12.55
C VAL A 69 3.78 18.60 12.99
N LEU A 70 3.66 19.91 13.22
CA LEU A 70 4.72 20.81 13.71
C LEU A 70 5.20 20.36 15.09
N SER A 71 6.13 19.40 15.16
CA SER A 71 7.07 19.25 16.29
C SER A 71 8.14 18.15 16.13
N ILE A 72 8.03 17.20 15.19
CA ILE A 72 9.00 16.07 15.18
C ILE A 72 9.33 15.47 13.80
N GLY A 73 8.93 16.12 12.69
CA GLY A 73 9.22 15.61 11.34
C GLY A 73 8.59 14.24 11.03
N ALA A 74 7.63 13.79 11.84
CA ALA A 74 6.90 12.55 11.62
C ALA A 74 5.64 12.83 10.82
N PHE A 75 5.67 12.54 9.53
CA PHE A 75 4.47 12.50 8.70
C PHE A 75 3.83 11.10 8.75
N GLU A 76 2.53 11.03 8.54
CA GLU A 76 1.82 9.78 8.27
C GLU A 76 0.68 10.04 7.31
N ALA A 77 0.57 9.25 6.25
CA ALA A 77 -0.59 9.33 5.37
C ALA A 77 -1.88 8.98 6.14
N GLU A 78 -2.99 9.57 5.71
CA GLU A 78 -4.31 9.35 6.29
C GLU A 78 -4.69 7.86 6.27
N PRO A 79 -5.55 7.41 7.20
CA PRO A 79 -6.04 6.04 7.20
C PRO A 79 -6.79 5.67 5.92
N PRO A 80 -6.82 4.37 5.54
CA PRO A 80 -7.67 3.86 4.48
C PRO A 80 -9.15 4.09 4.82
N VAL A 81 -9.98 4.15 3.80
CA VAL A 81 -11.44 4.03 3.97
C VAL A 81 -11.79 2.54 3.98
N PRO A 82 -12.38 2.00 5.07
CA PRO A 82 -12.74 0.58 5.13
C PRO A 82 -13.81 0.22 4.11
N GLN A 83 -13.62 -0.90 3.43
CA GLN A 83 -14.53 -1.42 2.40
C GLN A 83 -14.67 -2.92 2.58
N ASP A 84 -15.90 -3.43 2.73
CA ASP A 84 -16.13 -4.84 3.02
C ASP A 84 -16.21 -5.64 1.70
N ILE A 85 -15.06 -6.02 1.13
CA ILE A 85 -14.99 -6.80 -0.11
C ILE A 85 -14.86 -8.29 0.20
N ARG A 86 -15.85 -9.07 -0.27
CA ARG A 86 -15.86 -10.52 -0.09
C ARG A 86 -15.07 -11.22 -1.19
N LEU A 87 -14.09 -12.01 -0.78
CA LEU A 87 -13.34 -12.94 -1.62
C LEU A 87 -13.81 -14.37 -1.45
N THR A 88 -13.86 -15.07 -2.57
CA THR A 88 -14.09 -16.51 -2.71
C THR A 88 -12.76 -17.26 -2.87
N PRO A 89 -12.73 -18.58 -2.64
CA PRO A 89 -11.53 -19.39 -2.88
C PRO A 89 -11.05 -19.43 -4.35
N TYR A 90 -11.91 -19.04 -5.28
CA TYR A 90 -11.62 -19.01 -6.72
C TYR A 90 -11.07 -17.65 -7.17
N ASP A 91 -11.06 -16.65 -6.30
CA ASP A 91 -10.59 -15.32 -6.65
C ASP A 91 -9.07 -15.26 -6.68
N HIS A 92 -8.57 -14.54 -7.69
CA HIS A 92 -7.15 -14.26 -7.89
C HIS A 92 -6.85 -12.79 -7.65
N PRO A 93 -6.72 -12.34 -6.38
CA PRO A 93 -6.39 -10.97 -6.08
C PRO A 93 -4.94 -10.66 -6.45
N ARG A 94 -4.77 -9.58 -7.20
CA ARG A 94 -3.48 -8.99 -7.56
C ARG A 94 -3.42 -7.59 -7.01
N LEU A 95 -2.37 -7.31 -6.27
CA LEU A 95 -2.09 -5.99 -5.73
C LEU A 95 -1.03 -5.33 -6.60
N TYR A 96 -1.31 -4.12 -7.05
CA TYR A 96 -0.33 -3.29 -7.73
C TYR A 96 0.04 -2.11 -6.84
N ILE A 97 1.34 -1.94 -6.64
CA ILE A 97 1.91 -0.76 -6.04
C ILE A 97 2.40 0.14 -7.16
N ILE A 98 1.91 1.38 -7.19
CA ILE A 98 2.23 2.35 -8.22
C ILE A 98 3.13 3.41 -7.62
N THR A 99 4.20 3.77 -8.32
CA THR A 99 5.07 4.88 -7.94
C THR A 99 4.95 6.02 -8.96
N GLY A 100 5.17 7.26 -8.54
CA GLY A 100 5.16 8.43 -9.43
C GLY A 100 6.43 8.54 -10.27
N SER A 101 7.56 8.03 -9.77
CA SER A 101 8.85 8.13 -10.44
C SER A 101 9.67 6.83 -10.33
N PRO A 102 10.61 6.59 -11.27
CA PRO A 102 11.46 5.39 -11.28
C PRO A 102 12.43 5.33 -10.10
N GLY A 103 12.82 6.50 -9.55
CA GLY A 103 13.73 6.58 -8.40
C GLY A 103 13.16 5.98 -7.11
N GLN A 104 11.84 5.81 -7.04
CA GLN A 104 11.14 5.30 -5.87
C GLN A 104 11.14 3.76 -5.78
N LYS A 105 11.49 3.06 -6.86
CA LYS A 105 11.43 1.59 -6.93
C LYS A 105 12.20 0.92 -5.81
N THR A 106 13.49 1.26 -5.69
CA THR A 106 14.40 0.60 -4.75
C THR A 106 13.99 0.89 -3.31
N GLY A 107 13.53 2.11 -3.03
CA GLY A 107 13.04 2.49 -1.71
C GLY A 107 11.83 1.66 -1.30
N ILE A 108 10.85 1.50 -2.19
CA ILE A 108 9.60 0.78 -1.91
C ILE A 108 9.88 -0.71 -1.66
N ILE A 109 10.70 -1.36 -2.49
CA ILE A 109 10.99 -2.79 -2.28
C ILE A 109 11.81 -3.02 -1.01
N SER A 110 12.79 -2.16 -0.73
CA SER A 110 13.72 -2.37 0.38
C SER A 110 13.12 -2.03 1.75
N HIS A 111 12.15 -1.10 1.78
CA HIS A 111 11.61 -0.52 3.00
C HIS A 111 10.08 -0.50 3.05
N GLY A 112 9.38 -1.11 2.10
CA GLY A 112 7.92 -1.15 2.06
C GLY A 112 7.36 -2.41 2.71
N CYS A 113 6.19 -2.27 3.31
CA CYS A 113 5.41 -3.37 3.87
C CYS A 113 3.93 -3.19 3.52
N ILE A 114 3.27 -4.27 3.11
CA ILE A 114 1.81 -4.28 2.91
C ILE A 114 1.16 -4.75 4.20
N ARG A 115 0.37 -3.86 4.79
CA ARG A 115 -0.53 -4.19 5.89
C ARG A 115 -1.92 -4.46 5.35
N TRP A 116 -2.45 -5.63 5.70
CA TRP A 116 -3.77 -6.06 5.31
C TRP A 116 -4.64 -6.25 6.54
N ARG A 117 -5.79 -5.57 6.55
CA ARG A 117 -6.86 -5.82 7.54
C ARG A 117 -8.00 -6.60 6.89
N TYR A 118 -8.41 -7.69 7.54
CA TYR A 118 -9.40 -8.62 7.01
C TYR A 118 -10.26 -9.25 8.10
N GLY A 119 -11.42 -9.78 7.68
CA GLY A 119 -12.39 -10.47 8.52
C GLY A 119 -13.16 -9.56 9.48
N ALA A 120 -14.27 -10.08 10.01
CA ALA A 120 -15.10 -9.36 10.98
C ALA A 120 -14.34 -9.03 12.28
N GLU A 121 -13.37 -9.86 12.66
CA GLU A 121 -12.52 -9.70 13.84
C GLU A 121 -11.37 -8.69 13.65
N ARG A 122 -11.29 -8.03 12.47
CA ARG A 122 -10.24 -7.04 12.14
C ARG A 122 -8.83 -7.59 12.31
N LYS A 123 -8.60 -8.83 11.88
CA LYS A 123 -7.26 -9.44 11.87
C LYS A 123 -6.33 -8.59 11.00
N ILE A 124 -5.08 -8.47 11.44
CA ILE A 124 -4.05 -7.68 10.77
C ILE A 124 -2.91 -8.61 10.41
N THR A 125 -2.43 -8.51 9.18
CA THR A 125 -1.22 -9.19 8.74
C THR A 125 -0.34 -8.22 7.96
N ASP A 126 0.97 -8.33 8.16
CA ASP A 126 1.97 -7.46 7.57
C ASP A 126 2.89 -8.33 6.69
N LEU A 127 3.09 -7.93 5.43
CA LEU A 127 4.03 -8.55 4.50
C LEU A 127 5.06 -7.54 4.03
N PRO A 128 6.29 -7.62 4.56
CA PRO A 128 7.42 -6.89 4.01
C PRO A 128 7.62 -7.23 2.53
N LEU A 129 7.81 -6.22 1.69
CA LEU A 129 7.96 -6.40 0.24
C LEU A 129 9.24 -7.12 -0.16
N ARG A 130 10.25 -7.06 0.71
CA ARG A 130 11.51 -7.82 0.59
C ARG A 130 11.39 -9.30 1.00
N SER A 131 10.26 -9.71 1.58
CA SER A 131 10.07 -11.08 2.05
C SER A 131 10.00 -12.04 0.87
N PRO A 132 10.61 -13.25 0.94
CA PRO A 132 10.41 -14.28 -0.07
C PRO A 132 8.93 -14.68 -0.25
N ALA A 133 8.09 -14.43 0.76
CA ALA A 133 6.64 -14.66 0.68
C ALA A 133 5.92 -13.61 -0.20
N ALA A 134 6.54 -12.44 -0.43
CA ALA A 134 6.06 -11.43 -1.35
C ALA A 134 6.53 -11.76 -2.77
N ALA A 135 5.88 -12.74 -3.40
CA ALA A 135 6.12 -13.07 -4.80
C ALA A 135 5.62 -11.93 -5.69
N GLY A 136 6.51 -10.98 -5.98
CA GLY A 136 6.19 -9.81 -6.81
C GLY A 136 7.26 -9.50 -7.84
N GLU A 137 6.85 -8.70 -8.83
CA GLU A 137 7.69 -8.30 -9.95
C GLU A 137 7.33 -6.90 -10.45
N TRP A 138 8.30 -6.22 -11.07
CA TRP A 138 8.03 -4.97 -11.79
C TRP A 138 7.44 -5.30 -13.16
N VAL A 139 6.16 -4.97 -13.34
CA VAL A 139 5.45 -5.16 -14.63
C VAL A 139 5.56 -3.93 -15.53
N SER A 140 5.99 -2.79 -14.98
CA SER A 140 6.34 -1.58 -15.75
C SER A 140 7.39 -0.76 -15.00
N GLU A 141 7.75 0.41 -15.56
CA GLU A 141 8.67 1.35 -14.93
C GLU A 141 8.17 1.91 -13.59
N ASN A 142 6.87 1.84 -13.30
CA ASN A 142 6.29 2.48 -12.14
C ASN A 142 5.22 1.64 -11.46
N LYS A 143 5.16 0.34 -11.79
CA LYS A 143 4.14 -0.57 -11.30
C LYS A 143 4.76 -1.89 -10.87
N TYR A 144 4.64 -2.18 -9.57
CA TYR A 144 5.05 -3.43 -8.95
C TYR A 144 3.83 -4.29 -8.68
N LEU A 145 3.82 -5.52 -9.16
CA LEU A 145 2.74 -6.48 -8.99
C LEU A 145 3.08 -7.44 -7.87
N LEU A 146 2.09 -7.74 -7.03
CA LEU A 146 2.10 -8.80 -6.02
C LEU A 146 0.91 -9.73 -6.27
N ASP A 147 1.17 -11.03 -6.36
CA ASP A 147 0.12 -12.04 -6.32
C ASP A 147 -0.24 -12.33 -4.86
N LEU A 148 -1.47 -11.97 -4.46
CA LEU A 148 -1.95 -12.21 -3.11
C LEU A 148 -2.62 -13.59 -2.95
N THR A 149 -2.79 -14.35 -4.05
CA THR A 149 -3.45 -15.67 -4.04
C THR A 149 -2.78 -16.66 -3.07
N PRO A 150 -1.44 -16.82 -3.04
CA PRO A 150 -0.80 -17.74 -2.10
C PRO A 150 -1.06 -17.34 -0.65
N TRP A 151 -1.11 -16.04 -0.38
CA TRP A 151 -1.34 -15.52 0.96
C TRP A 151 -2.78 -15.72 1.42
N LEU A 152 -3.78 -15.53 0.52
CA LEU A 152 -5.17 -15.87 0.81
C LEU A 152 -5.33 -17.30 1.31
N ARG A 153 -4.62 -18.25 0.69
CA ARG A 153 -4.71 -19.69 1.01
C ARG A 153 -4.15 -20.02 2.40
N ILE A 154 -3.22 -19.22 2.91
CA ILE A 154 -2.66 -19.39 4.25
C ILE A 154 -3.60 -18.82 5.31
N LEU A 155 -4.37 -17.77 4.97
CA LEU A 155 -5.23 -17.04 5.90
C LEU A 155 -6.66 -17.60 5.99
N GLY A 156 -7.10 -18.37 4.99
CA GLY A 156 -8.39 -19.07 4.93
C GLY A 156 -8.35 -20.44 5.57
#